data_AF-A0A3B9EIB2-F1
#
_entry.id   AF-A0A3B9EIB2-F1
#
_cell.length_a   1.000
_cell.length_b   1.000
_cell.length_c   1.000
_cell.angle_alpha   90.00
_cell.angle_beta   90.00
_cell.angle_gamma   90.00
#
_symmetry.space_group_name_H-M   'P 1'
#
loop_
_entity.id
_entity.type
_entity.pdbx_description
1 polymer ?
#
loop_
_entity_poly.entity_id
_entity_poly.type
_entity_poly.pdbx_seq_one_letter_code
_entity_poly.pdbx_strand_id
1 'polypeptide(L)'
;MNVFEAQETVALSIEEVFALSRRVLTGAGLSAPHAEAVARVITAGERDECASHGLYRLPGCVMTIRSGKLSPDAEPVITDASPALVRADAGHGYSLLAFERAAPLLAEKARAVGVAALVINNCFHFSALWPEIEQLTDMGVAALAMTPSHSWVAPAGGRRGLLGTNPIAFGWPRPGPHPYVFDFATSAIARGDMALHDIAGKPIPEGWGVDAEGRSTTNAREALDGAMLTFGGHKGSALSTMIELMAGPLIGDLTSRESMAFDDGAKAAPMHGELILAFDP
;
A
#
# COMPACT_ATOMS: atom_id res chain seq x y z
N MET A 1 -9.27 -30.33 -15.40
CA MET A 1 -7.84 -30.55 -15.68
C MET A 1 -7.10 -30.08 -14.44
N ASN A 2 -6.39 -30.97 -13.76
CA ASN A 2 -5.92 -30.78 -12.39
C ASN A 2 -4.71 -29.84 -12.40
N VAL A 3 -4.84 -28.60 -11.91
CA VAL A 3 -3.81 -27.54 -11.97
C VAL A 3 -2.71 -27.71 -10.90
N PHE A 4 -2.64 -28.89 -10.28
CA PHE A 4 -1.72 -29.19 -9.17
C PHE A 4 -0.70 -30.28 -9.52
N GLU A 5 -0.21 -30.30 -10.77
CA GLU A 5 1.14 -30.82 -11.01
C GLU A 5 2.12 -29.97 -10.19
N ALA A 6 3.09 -30.63 -9.54
CA ALA A 6 4.10 -29.96 -8.72
C ALA A 6 4.71 -28.81 -9.52
N GLN A 7 4.39 -27.57 -9.14
CA GLN A 7 4.92 -26.39 -9.80
C GLN A 7 6.44 -26.42 -9.67
N GLU A 8 7.13 -26.34 -10.81
CA GLU A 8 8.57 -26.20 -10.84
C GLU A 8 8.92 -24.90 -10.08
N THR A 9 9.67 -25.02 -8.97
CA THR A 9 10.08 -23.88 -8.18
C THR A 9 11.49 -23.45 -8.58
N VAL A 10 11.73 -22.13 -8.55
CA VAL A 10 13.06 -21.55 -8.78
C VAL A 10 13.49 -20.84 -7.50
N ALA A 11 14.70 -21.14 -7.03
CA ALA A 11 15.31 -20.43 -5.91
C ALA A 11 16.04 -19.19 -6.42
N LEU A 12 15.74 -18.03 -5.83
CA LEU A 12 16.41 -16.75 -6.09
C LEU A 12 16.99 -16.21 -4.78
N SER A 13 18.20 -15.68 -4.83
CA SER A 13 18.76 -14.84 -3.77
C SER A 13 18.00 -13.50 -3.69
N ILE A 14 18.10 -12.82 -2.54
CA ILE A 14 17.47 -11.50 -2.33
C ILE A 14 18.02 -10.48 -3.34
N GLU A 15 19.30 -10.57 -3.66
CA GLU A 15 19.95 -9.75 -4.69
C GLU A 15 19.37 -10.02 -6.08
N GLU A 16 19.08 -11.29 -6.41
CA GLU A 16 18.44 -11.67 -7.67
C GLU A 16 16.98 -11.19 -7.74
N VAL A 17 16.24 -11.21 -6.63
CA VAL A 17 14.88 -10.64 -6.53
C VAL A 17 14.92 -9.13 -6.80
N PHE A 18 15.84 -8.41 -6.17
CA PHE A 18 16.00 -6.96 -6.41
C PHE A 18 16.38 -6.69 -7.87
N ALA A 19 17.36 -7.41 -8.40
CA ALA A 19 17.82 -7.23 -9.77
C ALA A 19 16.71 -7.57 -10.80
N LEU A 20 15.92 -8.62 -10.55
CA LEU A 20 14.78 -8.97 -11.38
C LEU A 20 13.72 -7.87 -11.38
N SER A 21 13.27 -7.44 -10.19
CA SER A 21 12.28 -6.39 -10.01
C SER A 21 12.72 -5.10 -10.71
N ARG A 22 13.95 -4.63 -10.44
CA ARG A 22 14.50 -3.43 -11.05
C ARG A 22 14.54 -3.53 -12.58
N ARG A 23 15.03 -4.65 -13.14
CA ARG A 23 15.07 -4.85 -14.61
C ARG A 23 13.68 -4.78 -15.22
N VAL A 24 12.69 -5.48 -14.65
CA VAL A 24 11.32 -5.51 -15.17
C VAL A 24 10.70 -4.10 -15.14
N LEU A 25 10.88 -3.36 -14.04
CA LEU A 25 10.34 -2.01 -13.89
C LEU A 25 10.99 -1.02 -14.89
N THR A 26 12.31 -1.05 -15.02
CA THR A 26 13.01 -0.22 -16.02
C THR A 26 12.60 -0.59 -17.44
N GLY A 27 12.45 -1.89 -17.74
CA GLY A 27 12.00 -2.37 -19.05
C GLY A 27 10.55 -2.00 -19.36
N ALA A 28 9.73 -1.73 -18.35
CA ALA A 28 8.38 -1.21 -18.49
C ALA A 28 8.34 0.33 -18.71
N GLY A 29 9.48 1.02 -18.58
CA GLY A 29 9.61 2.45 -18.84
C GLY A 29 9.81 3.32 -17.60
N LEU A 30 9.85 2.72 -16.40
CA LEU A 30 10.05 3.46 -15.15
C LEU A 30 11.48 4.00 -15.06
N SER A 31 11.66 5.25 -14.61
CA SER A 31 12.98 5.84 -14.37
C SER A 31 13.77 5.04 -13.32
N ALA A 32 15.10 5.12 -13.36
CA ALA A 32 15.96 4.36 -12.45
C ALA A 32 15.66 4.64 -10.96
N PRO A 33 15.47 5.90 -10.49
CA PRO A 33 15.14 6.17 -9.09
C PRO A 33 13.83 5.51 -8.64
N HIS A 34 12.77 5.61 -9.44
CA HIS A 34 11.50 4.95 -9.15
C HIS A 34 11.63 3.43 -9.16
N ALA A 35 12.31 2.87 -10.17
CA ALA A 35 12.51 1.42 -10.27
C ALA A 35 13.28 0.85 -9.07
N GLU A 36 14.24 1.58 -8.53
CA GLU A 36 14.99 1.17 -7.35
C GLU A 36 14.15 1.23 -6.07
N ALA A 37 13.38 2.31 -5.87
CA ALA A 37 12.50 2.45 -4.71
C ALA A 37 11.43 1.33 -4.66
N VAL A 38 10.77 1.10 -5.79
CA VAL A 38 9.79 0.01 -5.97
C VAL A 38 10.44 -1.36 -5.79
N ALA A 39 11.63 -1.58 -6.36
CA ALA A 39 12.33 -2.86 -6.24
C ALA A 39 12.76 -3.16 -4.79
N ARG A 40 13.17 -2.16 -4.00
CA ARG A 40 13.50 -2.35 -2.58
C ARG A 40 12.32 -2.90 -1.79
N VAL A 41 11.14 -2.31 -1.97
CA VAL A 41 9.94 -2.73 -1.24
C VAL A 41 9.45 -4.12 -1.68
N ILE A 42 9.45 -4.41 -2.98
CA ILE A 42 9.13 -5.76 -3.48
C ILE A 42 10.10 -6.81 -2.91
N THR A 43 11.39 -6.46 -2.83
CA THR A 43 12.42 -7.35 -2.30
C THR A 43 12.22 -7.60 -0.80
N ALA A 44 11.85 -6.56 -0.05
CA ALA A 44 11.52 -6.68 1.37
C ALA A 44 10.28 -7.58 1.58
N GLY A 45 9.24 -7.42 0.76
CA GLY A 45 8.05 -8.27 0.77
C GLY A 45 8.36 -9.75 0.53
N GLU A 46 9.25 -10.08 -0.40
CA GLU A 46 9.70 -11.47 -0.61
C GLU A 46 10.56 -11.99 0.55
N ARG A 47 11.55 -11.19 1.01
CA ARG A 47 12.46 -11.55 2.09
C ARG A 47 11.70 -11.95 3.36
N ASP A 48 10.64 -11.22 3.67
CA ASP A 48 9.88 -11.37 4.92
C ASP A 48 8.61 -12.21 4.74
N GLU A 49 8.53 -12.97 3.65
CA GLU A 49 7.43 -13.90 3.34
C GLU A 49 6.04 -13.23 3.23
N CYS A 50 6.00 -11.92 3.00
CA CYS A 50 4.78 -11.18 2.69
C CYS A 50 4.47 -11.29 1.20
N ALA A 51 4.16 -12.51 0.74
CA ALA A 51 4.03 -12.84 -0.68
C ALA A 51 3.07 -11.91 -1.46
N SER A 52 1.97 -11.46 -0.83
CA SER A 52 1.04 -10.52 -1.48
C SER A 52 1.60 -9.13 -1.73
N HIS A 53 2.76 -8.78 -1.20
CA HIS A 53 3.48 -7.53 -1.44
C HIS A 53 4.91 -7.72 -1.97
N GLY A 54 5.29 -8.96 -2.28
CA GLY A 54 6.55 -9.30 -2.96
C GLY A 54 6.46 -9.28 -4.49
N LEU A 55 7.14 -10.21 -5.16
CA LEU A 55 7.19 -10.40 -6.62
C LEU A 55 5.81 -10.55 -7.25
N TYR A 56 4.81 -11.03 -6.49
CA TYR A 56 3.41 -11.05 -6.91
C TYR A 56 2.89 -9.68 -7.40
N ARG A 57 3.42 -8.57 -6.85
CA ARG A 57 3.01 -7.22 -7.24
C ARG A 57 3.61 -6.74 -8.56
N LEU A 58 4.73 -7.33 -9.00
CA LEU A 58 5.50 -6.85 -10.14
C LEU A 58 4.67 -6.77 -11.44
N PRO A 59 3.81 -7.76 -11.80
CA PRO A 59 2.90 -7.62 -12.93
C PRO A 59 1.91 -6.45 -12.78
N GLY A 60 1.40 -6.21 -11.56
CA GLY A 60 0.53 -5.08 -11.24
C GLY A 60 1.21 -3.73 -11.43
N CYS A 61 2.49 -3.63 -11.08
CA CYS A 61 3.29 -2.44 -11.35
C CYS A 61 3.42 -2.19 -12.86
N VAL A 62 3.74 -3.23 -13.64
CA VAL A 62 3.83 -3.12 -15.10
C VAL A 62 2.49 -2.73 -15.73
N MET A 63 1.36 -3.28 -15.26
CA MET A 63 0.03 -2.89 -15.71
C MET A 63 -0.26 -1.41 -15.41
N THR A 64 0.08 -0.94 -14.21
CA THR A 64 -0.07 0.47 -13.81
C THR A 64 0.74 1.39 -14.72
N ILE A 65 2.02 1.08 -14.97
CA ILE A 65 2.87 1.86 -15.89
C ILE A 65 2.25 1.91 -17.30
N ARG A 66 1.80 0.76 -17.81
CA ARG A 66 1.20 0.65 -19.15
C ARG A 66 -0.17 1.29 -19.29
N SER A 67 -0.85 1.60 -18.18
CA SER A 67 -2.15 2.30 -18.20
C SER A 67 -2.04 3.73 -18.76
N GLY A 68 -0.83 4.31 -18.75
CA GLY A 68 -0.59 5.71 -19.13
C GLY A 68 -1.06 6.73 -18.09
N LYS A 69 -1.59 6.29 -16.94
CA LYS A 69 -2.03 7.19 -15.85
C LYS A 69 -0.91 7.55 -14.88
N LEU A 70 0.09 6.67 -14.76
CA LEU A 70 1.29 6.90 -13.95
C LEU A 70 2.35 7.64 -14.78
N SER A 71 3.00 8.62 -14.16
CA SER A 71 4.13 9.34 -14.75
C SER A 71 5.44 8.59 -14.42
N PRO A 72 6.09 7.95 -15.41
CA PRO A 72 7.16 6.98 -15.14
C PRO A 72 8.48 7.61 -14.69
N ASP A 73 8.65 8.90 -14.94
CA ASP A 73 9.84 9.71 -14.69
C ASP A 73 9.54 10.94 -13.79
N ALA A 74 8.41 10.93 -13.08
CA ALA A 74 8.07 12.00 -12.15
C ALA A 74 9.15 12.16 -11.08
N GLU A 75 9.69 13.37 -10.93
CA GLU A 75 10.57 13.72 -9.81
C GLU A 75 9.72 14.33 -8.69
N PRO A 76 9.67 13.71 -7.49
CA PRO A 76 8.88 14.24 -6.40
C PRO A 76 9.35 15.62 -5.94
N VAL A 77 8.41 16.52 -5.66
CA VAL A 77 8.70 17.85 -5.14
C VAL A 77 8.52 17.86 -3.62
N ILE A 78 9.63 17.91 -2.90
CA ILE A 78 9.63 17.97 -1.43
C ILE A 78 9.61 19.43 -0.98
N THR A 79 8.61 19.77 -0.17
CA THR A 79 8.43 21.10 0.41
C THR A 79 8.52 21.03 1.92
N ASP A 80 9.48 21.75 2.50
CA ASP A 80 9.47 22.10 3.92
C ASP A 80 8.37 23.14 4.16
N ALA A 81 7.18 22.67 4.54
CA ALA A 81 5.99 23.51 4.63
C ALA A 81 5.87 24.23 5.98
N SER A 82 6.32 23.60 7.06
CA SER A 82 6.33 24.17 8.40
C SER A 82 7.28 23.39 9.33
N PRO A 83 7.52 23.86 10.57
CA PRO A 83 8.34 23.12 11.53
C PRO A 83 7.89 21.68 11.78
N ALA A 84 6.60 21.37 11.61
CA ALA A 84 6.00 20.05 11.86
C ALA A 84 5.37 19.41 10.61
N LEU A 85 5.62 19.95 9.41
CA LEU A 85 4.99 19.46 8.17
C LEU A 85 5.97 19.43 7.00
N VAL A 86 6.10 18.25 6.40
CA VAL A 86 6.72 18.03 5.09
C VAL A 86 5.61 17.68 4.10
N ARG A 87 5.64 18.30 2.92
CA ARG A 87 4.78 17.91 1.80
C ARG A 87 5.63 17.31 0.70
N ALA A 88 5.15 16.25 0.07
CA ALA A 88 5.77 15.62 -1.08
C ALA A 88 4.70 15.46 -2.18
N ASP A 89 4.82 16.22 -3.25
CA ASP A 89 4.02 15.95 -4.46
C ASP A 89 4.75 14.87 -5.26
N ALA A 90 4.14 13.69 -5.39
CA ALA A 90 4.72 12.58 -6.14
C ALA A 90 4.59 12.74 -7.66
N GLY A 91 3.85 13.73 -8.15
CA GLY A 91 3.73 14.04 -9.58
C GLY A 91 3.11 12.91 -10.40
N HIS A 92 2.16 12.16 -9.83
CA HIS A 92 1.58 10.93 -10.39
C HIS A 92 2.59 9.78 -10.58
N GLY A 93 3.72 9.79 -9.86
CA GLY A 93 4.61 8.65 -9.71
C GLY A 93 4.17 7.70 -8.59
N TYR A 94 4.98 6.68 -8.30
CA TYR A 94 4.79 5.86 -7.09
C TYR A 94 5.15 6.63 -5.81
N SER A 95 4.45 6.38 -4.71
CA SER A 95 4.68 7.02 -3.40
C SER A 95 6.11 6.83 -2.89
N LEU A 96 6.68 5.64 -3.11
CA LEU A 96 7.94 5.18 -2.52
C LEU A 96 9.12 6.12 -2.75
N LEU A 97 9.27 6.68 -3.96
CA LEU A 97 10.37 7.63 -4.21
C LEU A 97 10.14 8.96 -3.48
N ALA A 98 8.89 9.42 -3.42
CA ALA A 98 8.54 10.64 -2.69
C ALA A 98 8.80 10.46 -1.18
N PHE A 99 8.43 9.31 -0.64
CA PHE A 99 8.73 8.92 0.73
C PHE A 99 10.25 8.90 0.99
N GLU A 100 11.04 8.18 0.20
CA GLU A 100 12.49 8.07 0.40
C GLU A 100 13.20 9.43 0.39
N ARG A 101 12.72 10.37 -0.43
CA ARG A 101 13.26 11.75 -0.51
C ARG A 101 12.85 12.60 0.69
N ALA A 102 11.67 12.36 1.27
CA ALA A 102 11.10 13.17 2.34
C ALA A 102 11.38 12.64 3.75
N ALA A 103 11.57 11.33 3.92
CA ALA A 103 11.71 10.65 5.21
C ALA A 103 12.83 11.24 6.10
N PRO A 104 14.03 11.57 5.59
CA PRO A 104 15.06 12.19 6.42
C PRO A 104 14.62 13.53 7.03
N LEU A 105 13.94 14.38 6.24
CA LEU A 105 13.44 15.67 6.70
C LEU A 105 12.28 15.50 7.69
N LEU A 106 11.40 14.52 7.47
CA LEU A 106 10.35 14.16 8.42
C LEU A 106 10.94 13.78 9.79
N ALA A 107 11.92 12.88 9.81
CA ALA A 107 12.56 12.42 11.04
C ALA A 107 13.33 13.54 11.74
N GLU A 108 14.02 14.41 10.99
CA GLU A 108 14.66 15.61 11.53
C GLU A 108 13.65 16.53 12.23
N LYS A 109 12.53 16.83 11.58
CA LYS A 109 11.48 17.67 12.14
C LYS A 109 10.84 17.07 13.37
N ALA A 110 10.52 15.77 13.35
CA ALA A 110 9.95 15.08 14.49
C ALA A 110 10.86 15.23 15.72
N ARG A 111 12.18 15.03 15.60
CA ARG A 111 13.14 15.27 16.69
C ARG A 111 13.23 16.73 17.13
N ALA A 112 13.06 17.67 16.20
CA ALA A 112 13.16 19.09 16.51
C ALA A 112 11.95 19.63 17.28
N VAL A 113 10.74 19.13 16.99
CA VAL A 113 9.48 19.69 17.54
C VAL A 113 8.57 18.68 18.25
N GLY A 114 9.02 17.43 18.40
CA GLY A 114 8.33 16.33 19.08
C GLY A 114 7.43 15.48 18.18
N VAL A 115 6.77 16.08 17.19
CA VAL A 115 5.94 15.38 16.20
C VAL A 115 5.95 16.11 14.87
N ALA A 116 6.03 15.38 13.77
CA ALA A 116 5.91 15.92 12.43
C ALA A 116 5.07 15.02 11.52
N ALA A 117 4.48 15.60 10.50
CA ALA A 117 3.71 14.90 9.47
C ALA A 117 4.41 15.01 8.12
N LEU A 118 4.40 13.91 7.37
CA LEU A 118 4.66 13.87 5.94
C LEU A 118 3.35 13.60 5.22
N VAL A 119 3.04 14.49 4.30
CA VAL A 119 1.90 14.38 3.40
C VAL A 119 2.42 14.10 2.00
N ILE A 120 2.14 12.90 1.48
CA ILE A 120 2.44 12.54 0.10
C ILE A 120 1.15 12.67 -0.71
N ASN A 121 1.19 13.48 -1.77
CA ASN A 121 0.03 13.70 -2.65
C ASN A 121 0.28 13.20 -4.06
N ASN A 122 -0.82 13.02 -4.82
CA ASN A 122 -0.83 12.66 -6.23
C ASN A 122 0.04 11.42 -6.51
N CYS A 123 -0.10 10.37 -5.71
CA CYS A 123 0.77 9.20 -5.78
C CYS A 123 0.00 7.93 -6.11
N PHE A 124 0.66 7.00 -6.79
CA PHE A 124 0.19 5.62 -6.89
C PHE A 124 0.77 4.81 -5.74
N HIS A 125 -0.08 4.05 -5.04
CA HIS A 125 0.32 3.22 -3.92
C HIS A 125 -0.06 1.76 -4.13
N PHE A 126 0.88 0.84 -3.93
CA PHE A 126 0.64 -0.61 -4.10
C PHE A 126 1.34 -1.49 -3.04
N SER A 127 2.21 -0.89 -2.23
CA SER A 127 3.12 -1.55 -1.29
C SER A 127 2.45 -1.90 0.03
N ALA A 128 3.12 -2.76 0.81
CA ALA A 128 2.92 -2.80 2.25
C ALA A 128 3.50 -1.52 2.88
N LEU A 129 3.02 -1.13 4.05
CA LEU A 129 3.44 0.10 4.74
C LEU A 129 4.61 -0.12 5.70
N TRP A 130 4.80 -1.35 6.19
CA TRP A 130 5.87 -1.65 7.15
C TRP A 130 7.30 -1.29 6.67
N PRO A 131 7.69 -1.37 5.38
CA PRO A 131 9.05 -1.02 4.98
C PRO A 131 9.39 0.45 5.22
N GLU A 132 8.40 1.33 5.05
CA GLU A 132 8.53 2.77 5.25
C GLU A 132 8.58 3.09 6.75
N ILE A 133 7.76 2.39 7.53
CA ILE A 133 7.80 2.45 8.99
C ILE A 133 9.15 1.98 9.54
N GLU A 134 9.70 0.86 9.04
CA GLU A 134 11.02 0.37 9.43
C GLU A 134 12.10 1.42 9.15
N GLN A 135 12.09 2.03 7.96
CA GLN A 135 13.04 3.08 7.60
C GLN A 135 12.99 4.27 8.58
N LEU A 136 11.80 4.69 9.01
CA LEU A 136 11.66 5.77 10.00
C LEU A 136 12.12 5.35 11.39
N THR A 137 11.82 4.13 11.82
CA THR A 137 12.30 3.62 13.11
C THR A 137 13.81 3.44 13.16
N ASP A 138 14.46 3.12 12.04
CA ASP A 138 15.92 3.10 11.90
C ASP A 138 16.54 4.50 12.04
N MET A 139 15.76 5.55 11.72
CA MET A 139 16.13 6.94 11.99
C MET A 139 15.86 7.34 13.45
N GLY A 140 15.38 6.44 14.30
CA GLY A 140 15.19 6.66 15.74
C GLY A 140 13.88 7.36 16.12
N VAL A 141 12.90 7.44 15.23
CA VAL A 141 11.57 8.01 15.52
C VAL A 141 10.50 6.92 15.55
N ALA A 142 9.48 7.07 16.39
CA ALA A 142 8.27 6.26 16.24
C ALA A 142 7.46 6.79 15.04
N ALA A 143 6.72 5.92 14.35
CA ALA A 143 6.01 6.32 13.12
C ALA A 143 4.64 5.65 13.00
N LEU A 144 3.72 6.33 12.32
CA LEU A 144 2.38 5.84 11.97
C LEU A 144 2.09 6.21 10.51
N ALA A 145 1.76 5.24 9.66
CA ALA A 145 1.41 5.43 8.25
C ALA A 145 -0.04 5.01 7.99
N MET A 146 -0.71 5.76 7.14
CA MET A 146 -2.12 5.56 6.77
C MET A 146 -2.31 5.92 5.30
N THR A 147 -3.06 5.08 4.58
CA THR A 147 -3.38 5.35 3.17
C THR A 147 -4.78 4.86 2.80
N PRO A 148 -5.55 5.60 1.99
CA PRO A 148 -6.71 5.10 1.26
C PRO A 148 -6.33 4.01 0.25
N SER A 149 -7.30 3.53 -0.53
CA SER A 149 -7.06 2.62 -1.66
C SER A 149 -8.13 2.80 -2.74
N HIS A 150 -8.59 1.73 -3.39
CA HIS A 150 -9.78 1.73 -4.25
C HIS A 150 -11.00 1.24 -3.46
N SER A 151 -12.20 1.76 -3.76
CA SER A 151 -13.45 1.47 -3.03
C SER A 151 -13.94 0.01 -3.15
N TRP A 152 -13.24 -0.91 -2.50
CA TRP A 152 -13.48 -2.36 -2.54
C TRP A 152 -14.20 -2.89 -1.29
N VAL A 153 -14.20 -2.13 -0.19
CA VAL A 153 -14.65 -2.60 1.13
C VAL A 153 -16.00 -1.99 1.47
N ALA A 154 -16.95 -2.84 1.86
CA ALA A 154 -18.24 -2.40 2.36
C ALA A 154 -18.13 -1.98 3.83
N PRO A 155 -18.61 -0.78 4.21
CA PRO A 155 -18.69 -0.38 5.61
C PRO A 155 -19.66 -1.30 6.38
N ALA A 156 -19.55 -1.34 7.70
CA ALA A 156 -20.43 -2.18 8.51
C ALA A 156 -21.92 -1.83 8.28
N GLY A 157 -22.73 -2.83 7.93
CA GLY A 157 -24.14 -2.65 7.53
C GLY A 157 -24.35 -2.28 6.05
N GLY A 158 -23.27 -2.01 5.30
CA GLY A 158 -23.27 -1.82 3.86
C GLY A 158 -23.14 -3.14 3.09
N ARG A 159 -23.33 -3.06 1.76
CA ARG A 159 -23.27 -4.22 0.86
C ARG A 159 -22.48 -3.99 -0.44
N ARG A 160 -21.88 -2.80 -0.59
CA ARG A 160 -21.10 -2.41 -1.78
C ARG A 160 -19.84 -1.69 -1.31
N GLY A 161 -18.78 -1.81 -2.09
CA GLY A 161 -17.53 -1.10 -1.86
C GLY A 161 -17.74 0.41 -1.77
N LEU A 162 -17.19 1.01 -0.72
CA LEU A 162 -17.15 2.46 -0.50
C LEU A 162 -15.78 2.89 0.01
N LEU A 163 -15.26 2.12 0.97
CA LEU A 163 -13.95 2.32 1.59
C LEU A 163 -12.91 1.48 0.85
N GLY A 164 -11.64 1.87 0.96
CA GLY A 164 -10.54 1.00 0.55
C GLY A 164 -10.18 -0.03 1.61
N THR A 165 -9.20 -0.88 1.29
CA THR A 165 -8.58 -1.77 2.29
C THR A 165 -7.88 -0.99 3.40
N ASN A 166 -7.59 0.29 3.15
CA ASN A 166 -7.21 1.32 4.10
C ASN A 166 -6.30 0.82 5.22
N PRO A 167 -5.05 0.43 4.91
CA PRO A 167 -4.13 -0.08 5.91
C PRO A 167 -3.65 1.03 6.85
N ILE A 168 -3.22 0.57 8.03
CA ILE A 168 -2.53 1.36 9.03
C ILE A 168 -1.32 0.57 9.52
N ALA A 169 -0.17 1.23 9.59
CA ALA A 169 1.04 0.65 10.11
C ALA A 169 1.67 1.57 11.15
N PHE A 170 2.32 0.96 12.14
CA PHE A 170 2.96 1.66 13.25
C PHE A 170 4.29 1.01 13.58
N GLY A 171 5.26 1.85 13.93
CA GLY A 171 6.59 1.43 14.35
C GLY A 171 7.04 2.13 15.62
N TRP A 172 7.73 1.37 16.48
CA TRP A 172 8.38 1.88 17.68
C TRP A 172 9.86 1.50 17.69
N PRO A 173 10.78 2.49 17.75
CA PRO A 173 12.21 2.21 17.84
C PRO A 173 12.55 1.65 19.22
N ARG A 174 13.47 0.68 19.27
CA ARG A 174 13.87 0.01 20.53
C ARG A 174 15.34 -0.39 20.48
N PRO A 175 16.00 -0.60 21.65
CA PRO A 175 17.35 -1.16 21.66
C PRO A 175 17.42 -2.51 20.93
N GLY A 176 18.45 -2.67 20.10
CA GLY A 176 18.67 -3.86 19.29
C GLY A 176 18.51 -3.61 17.79
N PRO A 177 18.60 -4.66 16.96
CA PRO A 177 18.61 -4.53 15.51
C PRO A 177 17.21 -4.43 14.88
N HIS A 178 16.13 -4.68 15.64
CA HIS A 178 14.78 -4.75 15.08
C HIS A 178 13.78 -3.88 15.87
N PRO A 179 13.00 -3.02 15.20
CA PRO A 179 11.92 -2.26 15.80
C PRO A 179 10.73 -3.16 16.20
N TYR A 180 9.76 -2.60 16.93
CA TYR A 180 8.40 -3.18 16.98
C TYR A 180 7.60 -2.57 15.84
N VAL A 181 7.03 -3.40 14.96
CA VAL A 181 6.21 -2.94 13.83
C VAL A 181 4.94 -3.79 13.71
N PHE A 182 3.82 -3.14 13.42
CA PHE A 182 2.65 -3.80 12.85
C PHE A 182 2.24 -3.10 11.56
N ASP A 183 1.63 -3.86 10.65
CA ASP A 183 0.99 -3.37 9.43
C ASP A 183 -0.20 -4.28 9.13
N PHE A 184 -1.39 -3.71 9.04
CA PHE A 184 -2.58 -4.45 8.66
C PHE A 184 -3.58 -3.60 7.88
N ALA A 185 -4.29 -4.25 6.95
CA ALA A 185 -5.47 -3.68 6.31
C ALA A 185 -6.64 -3.57 7.28
N THR A 186 -7.47 -2.53 7.14
CA THR A 186 -8.74 -2.45 7.89
C THR A 186 -9.86 -3.31 7.28
N SER A 187 -9.62 -3.91 6.11
CA SER A 187 -10.38 -5.04 5.59
C SER A 187 -10.07 -6.34 6.34
N ALA A 188 -10.96 -7.33 6.28
CA ALA A 188 -10.80 -8.64 6.92
C ALA A 188 -9.59 -9.42 6.39
N ILE A 189 -9.13 -9.09 5.18
CA ILE A 189 -7.95 -9.61 4.51
C ILE A 189 -7.42 -8.57 3.51
N ALA A 190 -6.15 -8.62 3.11
CA ALA A 190 -5.68 -7.81 2.00
C ALA A 190 -6.28 -8.30 0.66
N ARG A 191 -6.53 -7.38 -0.28
CA ARG A 191 -7.06 -7.76 -1.60
C ARG A 191 -6.10 -8.66 -2.38
N GLY A 192 -4.80 -8.47 -2.20
CA GLY A 192 -3.76 -9.32 -2.79
C GLY A 192 -3.90 -10.78 -2.35
N ASP A 193 -4.09 -11.04 -1.07
CA ASP A 193 -4.26 -12.40 -0.54
C ASP A 193 -5.56 -13.05 -1.01
N MET A 194 -6.65 -12.27 -1.11
CA MET A 194 -7.92 -12.76 -1.70
C MET A 194 -7.74 -13.14 -3.17
N ALA A 195 -6.98 -12.36 -3.94
CA ALA A 195 -6.64 -12.69 -5.33
C ALA A 195 -5.73 -13.92 -5.44
N LEU A 196 -4.81 -14.14 -4.49
CA LEU A 196 -4.02 -15.38 -4.43
C LEU A 196 -4.91 -16.62 -4.17
N HIS A 197 -5.97 -16.51 -3.37
CA HIS A 197 -6.94 -17.59 -3.19
C HIS A 197 -7.71 -17.91 -4.47
N ASP A 198 -8.15 -16.88 -5.20
CA ASP A 198 -8.82 -17.02 -6.50
C ASP A 198 -7.90 -17.69 -7.54
N ILE A 199 -6.65 -17.22 -7.67
CA ILE A 199 -5.65 -17.83 -8.55
C ILE A 199 -5.41 -19.31 -8.20
N ALA A 200 -5.37 -19.63 -6.91
CA ALA A 200 -5.18 -21.00 -6.43
C ALA A 200 -6.46 -21.85 -6.49
N GLY A 201 -7.61 -21.28 -6.87
CA GLY A 201 -8.91 -21.96 -6.85
C GLY A 201 -9.32 -22.43 -5.44
N LYS A 202 -8.85 -21.74 -4.40
CA LYS A 202 -9.12 -22.08 -2.99
C LYS A 202 -10.29 -21.25 -2.45
N PRO A 203 -11.18 -21.83 -1.63
CA PRO A 203 -12.23 -21.06 -0.96
C PRO A 203 -11.62 -20.08 0.04
N ILE A 204 -12.33 -18.99 0.31
CA ILE A 204 -12.01 -18.03 1.38
C ILE A 204 -12.87 -18.30 2.63
N PRO A 205 -12.37 -17.98 3.83
CA PRO A 205 -13.17 -18.00 5.04
C PRO A 205 -14.44 -17.13 4.94
N GLU A 206 -15.51 -17.54 5.64
CA GLU A 206 -16.68 -16.69 5.82
C GLU A 206 -16.30 -15.36 6.48
N GLY A 207 -16.97 -14.27 6.08
CA GLY A 207 -16.72 -12.94 6.62
C GLY A 207 -15.58 -12.17 5.95
N TRP A 208 -14.93 -12.72 4.93
CA TRP A 208 -13.95 -11.98 4.12
C TRP A 208 -14.60 -11.06 3.07
N GLY A 209 -15.75 -11.47 2.53
CA GLY A 209 -16.43 -10.71 1.49
C GLY A 209 -17.87 -11.16 1.24
N VAL A 210 -18.52 -10.41 0.36
CA VAL A 210 -19.89 -10.63 -0.14
C VAL A 210 -19.89 -10.59 -1.66
N ASP A 211 -20.85 -11.28 -2.29
CA ASP A 211 -21.08 -11.24 -3.73
C ASP A 211 -21.65 -9.89 -4.21
N ALA A 212 -21.94 -9.77 -5.51
CA ALA A 212 -22.49 -8.56 -6.13
C ALA A 212 -23.88 -8.18 -5.58
N GLU A 213 -24.65 -9.14 -5.05
CA GLU A 213 -25.94 -8.92 -4.41
C GLU A 213 -25.82 -8.57 -2.91
N GLY A 214 -24.62 -8.67 -2.34
CA GLY A 214 -24.36 -8.41 -0.93
C GLY A 214 -24.58 -9.61 0.00
N ARG A 215 -24.61 -10.82 -0.54
CA ARG A 215 -24.74 -12.07 0.24
C ARG A 215 -23.35 -12.59 0.61
N SER A 216 -23.21 -13.16 1.80
CA SER A 216 -21.96 -13.79 2.24
C SER A 216 -21.53 -14.88 1.26
N THR A 217 -20.24 -14.91 0.92
CA THR A 217 -19.66 -15.92 0.01
C THR A 217 -18.32 -16.43 0.55
N THR A 218 -18.02 -17.69 0.23
CA THR A 218 -16.71 -18.32 0.43
C THR A 218 -15.95 -18.49 -0.90
N ASN A 219 -16.49 -17.96 -1.99
CA ASN A 219 -15.83 -17.94 -3.29
C ASN A 219 -15.02 -16.64 -3.45
N ALA A 220 -13.71 -16.79 -3.67
CA ALA A 220 -12.79 -15.67 -3.81
C ALA A 220 -13.15 -14.75 -4.99
N ARG A 221 -13.56 -15.32 -6.13
CA ARG A 221 -13.97 -14.56 -7.32
C ARG A 221 -15.20 -13.71 -7.06
N GLU A 222 -16.23 -14.33 -6.47
CA GLU A 222 -17.48 -13.64 -6.15
C GLU A 222 -17.24 -12.47 -5.18
N ALA A 223 -16.36 -12.65 -4.19
CA ALA A 223 -15.98 -11.58 -3.26
C ALA A 223 -15.15 -10.45 -3.93
N LEU A 224 -14.24 -10.79 -4.86
CA LEU A 224 -13.43 -9.82 -5.60
C LEU A 224 -14.27 -8.95 -6.55
N ASP A 225 -15.32 -9.53 -7.12
CA ASP A 225 -16.29 -8.89 -8.02
C ASP A 225 -17.42 -8.17 -7.25
N GLY A 226 -17.68 -8.60 -6.00
CA GLY A 226 -18.60 -7.97 -5.06
C GLY A 226 -17.91 -6.94 -4.15
N ALA A 227 -17.89 -7.20 -2.85
CA ALA A 227 -17.22 -6.32 -1.88
C ALA A 227 -16.52 -7.12 -0.77
N MET A 228 -15.39 -6.60 -0.31
CA MET A 228 -14.69 -7.09 0.88
C MET A 228 -15.37 -6.55 2.14
N LEU A 229 -15.19 -7.23 3.28
CA LEU A 229 -15.69 -6.76 4.58
C LEU A 229 -14.55 -6.22 5.44
N THR A 230 -14.89 -5.43 6.46
CA THR A 230 -13.91 -4.91 7.44
C THR A 230 -13.59 -5.94 8.52
N PHE A 231 -12.37 -5.93 9.06
CA PHE A 231 -12.08 -6.73 10.24
C PHE A 231 -12.89 -6.21 11.44
N GLY A 232 -13.25 -7.09 12.37
CA GLY A 232 -13.94 -6.68 13.61
C GLY A 232 -15.25 -5.91 13.40
N GLY A 233 -15.90 -6.06 12.24
CA GLY A 233 -17.18 -5.42 11.92
C GLY A 233 -17.13 -3.89 12.03
N HIS A 234 -18.02 -3.32 12.85
CA HIS A 234 -18.15 -1.85 13.01
C HIS A 234 -16.88 -1.16 13.50
N LYS A 235 -15.98 -1.85 14.22
CA LYS A 235 -14.71 -1.27 14.68
C LYS A 235 -13.73 -1.05 13.53
N GLY A 236 -13.50 -2.07 12.69
CA GLY A 236 -12.67 -1.91 11.49
C GLY A 236 -13.30 -0.94 10.51
N SER A 237 -14.63 -0.89 10.40
CA SER A 237 -15.32 0.12 9.60
C SER A 237 -15.10 1.55 10.09
N ALA A 238 -15.03 1.77 11.40
CA ALA A 238 -14.70 3.08 11.97
C ALA A 238 -13.24 3.46 11.69
N LEU A 239 -12.30 2.52 11.87
CA LEU A 239 -10.88 2.73 11.56
C LEU A 239 -10.66 3.01 10.07
N SER A 240 -11.29 2.24 9.19
CA SER A 240 -11.22 2.41 7.74
C SER A 240 -11.75 3.79 7.33
N THR A 241 -12.87 4.24 7.91
CA THR A 241 -13.40 5.60 7.71
C THR A 241 -12.45 6.68 8.22
N MET A 242 -11.82 6.48 9.38
CA MET A 242 -10.84 7.42 9.93
C MET A 242 -9.65 7.60 8.97
N ILE A 243 -9.05 6.50 8.53
CA ILE A 243 -7.93 6.51 7.56
C ILE A 243 -8.36 7.22 6.28
N GLU A 244 -9.59 6.96 5.83
CA GLU A 244 -10.11 7.59 4.62
C GLU A 244 -10.17 9.11 4.72
N LEU A 245 -10.64 9.62 5.85
CA LEU A 245 -10.73 11.05 6.09
C LEU A 245 -9.35 11.67 6.31
N MET A 246 -8.46 10.98 7.02
CA MET A 246 -7.14 11.50 7.40
C MET A 246 -6.12 11.48 6.26
N ALA A 247 -6.13 10.45 5.42
CA ALA A 247 -5.14 10.27 4.37
C ALA A 247 -5.72 10.49 2.95
N GLY A 248 -7.00 10.89 2.84
CA GLY A 248 -7.59 11.46 1.64
C GLY A 248 -7.92 12.96 1.84
N PRO A 249 -9.16 13.33 2.18
CA PRO A 249 -9.60 14.72 2.22
C PRO A 249 -8.81 15.66 3.14
N LEU A 250 -8.36 15.21 4.31
CA LEU A 250 -7.59 16.04 5.25
C LEU A 250 -6.29 16.55 4.63
N ILE A 251 -5.63 15.72 3.82
CA ILE A 251 -4.39 16.05 3.14
C ILE A 251 -4.60 16.59 1.73
N GLY A 252 -5.86 16.85 1.35
CA GLY A 252 -6.23 17.38 0.03
C GLY A 252 -6.11 16.37 -1.10
N ASP A 253 -6.28 15.07 -0.82
CA ASP A 253 -6.20 13.99 -1.81
C ASP A 253 -7.51 13.19 -1.94
N LEU A 254 -7.50 12.21 -2.84
CA LEU A 254 -8.67 11.44 -3.22
C LEU A 254 -9.12 10.47 -2.12
N THR A 255 -10.44 10.36 -1.97
CA THR A 255 -11.06 9.20 -1.30
C THR A 255 -10.94 7.94 -2.17
N SER A 256 -11.15 6.76 -1.60
CA SER A 256 -11.07 5.50 -2.35
C SER A 256 -12.09 5.39 -3.48
N ARG A 257 -13.24 6.06 -3.34
CA ARG A 257 -14.24 6.15 -4.40
C ARG A 257 -13.77 7.04 -5.55
N GLU A 258 -13.09 8.14 -5.25
CA GLU A 258 -12.52 9.03 -6.25
C GLU A 258 -11.30 8.41 -6.92
N SER A 259 -10.45 7.69 -6.19
CA SER A 259 -9.37 6.87 -6.74
C SER A 259 -9.93 5.82 -7.73
N MET A 260 -11.02 5.13 -7.37
CA MET A 260 -11.68 4.17 -8.27
C MET A 260 -12.24 4.85 -9.53
N ALA A 261 -12.84 6.03 -9.38
CA ALA A 261 -13.34 6.81 -10.51
C ALA A 261 -12.19 7.30 -11.41
N PHE A 262 -11.06 7.70 -10.82
CA PHE A 262 -9.86 8.07 -11.54
C PHE A 262 -9.26 6.88 -12.29
N ASP A 263 -9.30 5.65 -11.73
CA ASP A 263 -8.85 4.44 -12.42
C ASP A 263 -9.64 4.16 -13.69
N ASP A 264 -10.93 4.47 -13.74
CA ASP A 264 -11.80 4.32 -14.93
C ASP A 264 -11.67 2.92 -15.59
N GLY A 265 -11.51 1.88 -14.78
CA GLY A 265 -11.38 0.50 -15.25
C GLY A 265 -10.02 0.14 -15.86
N ALA A 266 -9.01 1.01 -15.74
CA ALA A 266 -7.63 0.73 -16.18
C ALA A 266 -6.96 -0.39 -15.37
N LYS A 267 -7.50 -0.71 -14.18
CA LYS A 267 -6.93 -1.69 -13.24
C LYS A 267 -5.51 -1.32 -12.81
N ALA A 268 -5.21 -0.04 -12.77
CA ALA A 268 -3.99 0.52 -12.21
C ALA A 268 -4.01 0.42 -10.69
N ALA A 269 -2.83 0.58 -10.08
CA ALA A 269 -2.75 0.80 -8.64
C ALA A 269 -3.62 2.00 -8.23
N PRO A 270 -4.16 2.01 -7.00
CA PRO A 270 -4.84 3.17 -6.43
C PRO A 270 -4.02 4.45 -6.55
N MET A 271 -4.67 5.55 -6.97
CA MET A 271 -4.09 6.89 -7.03
C MET A 271 -4.79 7.75 -5.97
N HIS A 272 -4.03 8.11 -4.94
CA HIS A 272 -4.51 8.88 -3.79
C HIS A 272 -3.30 9.49 -3.06
N GLY A 273 -3.49 9.89 -1.80
CA GLY A 273 -2.42 10.38 -0.94
C GLY A 273 -2.04 9.38 0.15
N GLU A 274 -0.98 9.71 0.87
CA GLU A 274 -0.50 8.96 2.03
C GLU A 274 -0.14 9.93 3.15
N LEU A 275 -0.54 9.60 4.38
CA LEU A 275 -0.21 10.37 5.58
C LEU A 275 0.69 9.55 6.50
N ILE A 276 1.85 10.10 6.80
CA ILE A 276 2.81 9.53 7.73
C ILE A 276 3.06 10.51 8.87
N LEU A 277 2.94 10.05 10.10
CA LEU A 277 3.26 10.80 11.30
C LEU A 277 4.53 10.22 11.91
N ALA A 278 5.48 11.06 12.30
CA ALA A 278 6.67 10.69 13.04
C ALA A 278 6.71 11.39 14.40
N PHE A 279 7.16 10.68 15.42
CA PHE A 279 7.20 11.11 16.81
C PHE A 279 8.60 10.92 17.38
N ASP A 280 9.08 11.91 18.13
CA ASP A 280 10.29 11.80 18.95
C ASP A 280 9.93 11.10 20.29
N PRO A 281 10.40 9.86 20.54
CA PRO A 281 9.97 9.04 21.67
C PRO A 281 10.63 9.36 23.02
#